data_AF-A0A9X3ZFS1-F1
#
_entry.id   AF-A0A9X3ZFS1-F1
#
_cell.length_a   1.000
_cell.length_b   1.000
_cell.length_c   1.000
_cell.angle_alpha   90.00
_cell.angle_beta   90.00
_cell.angle_gamma   90.00
#
_symmetry.space_group_name_H-M   'P 1'
#
loop_
_entity.id
_entity.type
_entity.pdbx_description
1 polymer ?
#
loop_
_entity_poly.entity_id
_entity_poly.type
_entity_poly.pdbx_seq_one_letter_code
_entity_poly.pdbx_strand_id
1 'polypeptide(L)'
;MVEVHYSPFLVGASILVAIMAAFTCLRLTDGLRNLPVPRRKLRIAQAAIALGGGIWSMHFIGMLAVTLPFFVTYDPLLTLSSALIAILITGCGLLLLHFGERTNLRILTSGSLTGIGIASMHYTGMAAISANCIVTYSARGIISSVVIAIAASTLAMWLAYSTRSLLRTAIGAVVLGLSISAMHYAAMLGTSFAQAAEFVAEPIPALDPQVLAMSVSLSAFVICGLFLLLAVPMEEAGKTATAEGPDNAEPVQTETEKRQPARAQSVPLSRAGQMISPAKNSIPYEKEGTVRFMNTDRILAIESDGHYTKIRTDEDALFCPWSLSKVEKSQLAGRFLKTHRRYLVNPAHINGLKKVGDQLFCYVGEAAELEVPVSRSRAKDLRNRLGV
;
A
#
# COMPACT_ATOMS: atom_id res chain seq x y z
N MET A 1 10.73 34.76 -29.53
CA MET A 1 10.01 33.71 -28.77
C MET A 1 9.90 32.50 -29.66
N VAL A 2 10.14 31.32 -29.10
CA VAL A 2 10.09 30.06 -29.85
C VAL A 2 8.74 29.36 -29.62
N GLU A 3 8.22 28.71 -30.65
CA GLU A 3 7.04 27.85 -30.54
C GLU A 3 7.38 26.57 -29.77
N VAL A 4 6.57 26.25 -28.76
CA VAL A 4 6.81 25.11 -27.86
C VAL A 4 6.00 23.91 -28.36
N HIS A 5 6.68 22.85 -28.78
CA HIS A 5 6.04 21.57 -29.09
C HIS A 5 6.28 20.56 -27.97
N TYR A 6 5.34 19.63 -27.82
CA TYR A 6 5.36 18.61 -26.79
C TYR A 6 5.37 17.21 -27.39
N SER A 7 6.19 16.33 -26.82
CA SER A 7 6.07 14.89 -27.03
C SER A 7 4.86 14.35 -26.26
N PRO A 8 3.80 13.87 -26.95
CA PRO A 8 2.58 13.39 -26.28
C PRO A 8 2.86 12.18 -25.37
N PHE A 9 3.85 11.36 -25.71
CA PHE A 9 4.25 10.22 -24.89
C PHE A 9 4.81 10.65 -23.53
N LEU A 10 5.72 11.64 -23.51
CA LEU A 10 6.32 12.13 -22.27
C LEU A 10 5.31 12.91 -21.43
N VAL A 11 4.36 13.62 -22.05
CA VAL A 11 3.22 14.22 -21.35
C VAL A 11 2.37 13.15 -20.66
N GLY A 12 2.05 12.04 -21.36
CA GLY A 12 1.32 10.93 -20.75
C GLY A 12 2.10 10.29 -19.59
N ALA A 13 3.41 10.09 -19.77
CA ALA A 13 4.28 9.52 -18.74
C ALA A 13 4.39 10.42 -17.50
N SER A 14 4.51 11.74 -17.66
CA SER A 14 4.59 12.68 -16.54
C SER A 14 3.32 12.63 -15.68
N ILE A 15 2.15 12.63 -16.32
CA ILE A 15 0.84 12.54 -15.66
C ILE A 15 0.73 11.22 -14.91
N LEU A 16 1.10 10.11 -15.54
CA LEU A 16 1.02 8.79 -14.93
C LEU A 16 1.91 8.67 -13.69
N VAL A 17 3.16 9.15 -13.75
CA VAL A 17 4.09 9.17 -12.61
C VAL A 17 3.53 10.01 -11.46
N ALA A 18 2.93 11.17 -11.75
CA ALA A 18 2.29 11.99 -10.72
C ALA A 18 1.13 11.27 -10.02
N ILE A 19 0.28 10.57 -10.77
CA ILE A 19 -0.84 9.79 -10.23
C ILE A 19 -0.32 8.63 -9.35
N MET A 20 0.71 7.92 -9.81
CA MET A 20 1.29 6.79 -9.08
C MET A 20 1.98 7.24 -7.78
N ALA A 21 2.67 8.38 -7.80
CA ALA A 21 3.25 8.98 -6.61
C ALA A 21 2.18 9.45 -5.61
N ALA A 22 1.12 10.10 -6.11
CA ALA A 22 -0.02 10.51 -5.30
C ALA A 22 -0.70 9.30 -4.64
N PHE A 23 -0.91 8.22 -5.39
CA PHE A 23 -1.47 6.98 -4.85
C PHE A 23 -0.58 6.37 -3.76
N THR A 24 0.71 6.25 -4.05
CA THR A 24 1.73 5.76 -3.10
C THR A 24 1.70 6.56 -1.80
N CYS A 25 1.67 7.89 -1.90
CA CYS A 25 1.55 8.79 -0.74
C CYS A 25 0.27 8.52 0.05
N LEU A 26 -0.90 8.50 -0.59
CA LEU A 26 -2.19 8.28 0.08
C LEU A 26 -2.30 6.90 0.73
N ARG A 27 -1.68 5.87 0.15
CA ARG A 27 -1.59 4.53 0.73
C ARG A 27 -0.64 4.48 1.93
N LEU A 28 0.51 5.15 1.85
CA LEU A 28 1.46 5.24 2.97
C LEU A 28 0.89 6.02 4.16
N THR A 29 -0.03 6.95 3.92
CA THR A 29 -0.73 7.69 4.97
C THR A 29 -2.03 7.05 5.45
N ASP A 30 -2.33 5.83 5.00
CA ASP A 30 -3.48 5.08 5.47
C ASP A 30 -3.24 4.45 6.85
N GLY A 31 -4.28 4.39 7.68
CA GLY A 31 -4.20 3.80 9.02
C GLY A 31 -3.26 4.47 10.04
N LEU A 32 -2.64 5.61 9.71
CA LEU A 32 -1.62 6.26 10.55
C LEU A 32 -2.05 6.61 11.97
N ARG A 33 -3.35 6.81 12.21
CA ARG A 33 -3.89 7.14 13.54
C ARG A 33 -3.68 6.01 14.55
N ASN A 34 -3.59 4.76 14.07
CA ASN A 34 -3.47 3.57 14.91
C ASN A 34 -2.01 3.20 15.22
N LEU A 35 -1.04 3.95 14.68
CA LEU A 35 0.38 3.68 14.86
C LEU A 35 0.98 4.54 15.98
N PRO A 36 2.00 4.02 16.71
CA PRO A 36 2.81 4.82 17.62
C PRO A 36 3.42 6.04 16.91
N VAL A 37 3.59 7.15 17.63
CA VAL A 37 4.08 8.43 17.07
C VAL A 37 5.36 8.29 16.23
N PRO A 38 6.41 7.53 16.65
CA PRO A 38 7.62 7.39 15.83
C PRO A 38 7.35 6.72 14.48
N ARG A 39 6.56 5.65 14.47
CA ARG A 39 6.19 4.93 13.23
C ARG A 39 5.30 5.80 12.34
N ARG A 40 4.43 6.61 12.94
CA ARG A 40 3.61 7.59 12.20
C ARG A 40 4.48 8.64 11.50
N LYS A 41 5.46 9.22 12.19
CA LYS A 41 6.42 10.17 11.59
C LYS A 41 7.19 9.54 10.44
N LEU A 42 7.69 8.32 10.61
CA LEU A 42 8.43 7.60 9.56
C LEU A 42 7.57 7.37 8.31
N ARG A 43 6.33 6.91 8.46
CA ARG A 43 5.41 6.71 7.33
C ARG A 43 5.09 8.00 6.59
N ILE A 44 4.94 9.12 7.32
CA ILE A 44 4.74 10.43 6.70
C ILE A 44 6.00 10.89 5.97
N ALA A 45 7.19 10.66 6.51
CA ALA A 45 8.43 10.95 5.80
C ALA A 45 8.53 10.13 4.50
N GLN A 46 8.20 8.84 4.53
CA GLN A 46 8.14 8.00 3.33
C GLN A 46 7.11 8.52 2.30
N ALA A 47 5.92 8.92 2.77
CA ALA A 47 4.88 9.49 1.91
C ALA A 47 5.31 10.83 1.29
N ALA A 48 5.98 11.68 2.06
CA ALA A 48 6.51 12.96 1.60
C ALA A 48 7.64 12.79 0.56
N ILE A 49 8.53 11.81 0.76
CA ILE A 49 9.58 11.46 -0.21
C ILE A 49 8.93 10.95 -1.50
N ALA A 50 7.96 10.05 -1.42
CA ALA A 50 7.26 9.52 -2.59
C ALA A 50 6.49 10.62 -3.35
N LEU A 51 5.73 11.46 -2.64
CA LEU A 51 4.97 12.55 -3.25
C LEU A 51 5.91 13.61 -3.83
N GLY A 52 6.87 14.11 -3.05
CA GLY A 52 7.82 15.13 -3.48
C GLY A 52 8.69 14.67 -4.65
N GLY A 53 9.20 13.45 -4.60
CA GLY A 53 9.91 12.81 -5.71
C GLY A 53 9.03 12.64 -6.95
N GLY A 54 7.74 12.34 -6.78
CA GLY A 54 6.78 12.27 -7.88
C GLY A 54 6.44 13.62 -8.50
N ILE A 55 6.27 14.67 -7.68
CA ILE A 55 6.08 16.04 -8.17
C ILE A 55 7.32 16.44 -9.00
N TRP A 56 8.52 16.22 -8.45
CA TRP A 56 9.80 16.51 -9.13
C TRP A 56 9.95 15.73 -10.44
N SER A 57 9.69 14.42 -10.41
CA SER A 57 9.76 13.57 -11.59
C SER A 57 8.77 14.01 -12.65
N MET A 58 7.51 14.30 -12.28
CA MET A 58 6.51 14.82 -13.23
C MET A 58 7.01 16.10 -13.90
N HIS A 59 7.49 17.07 -13.12
CA HIS A 59 7.96 18.35 -13.66
C HIS A 59 9.07 18.15 -14.69
N PHE A 60 10.11 17.37 -14.36
CA PHE A 60 11.24 17.20 -15.27
C PHE A 60 10.95 16.26 -16.45
N ILE A 61 10.07 15.26 -16.29
CA ILE A 61 9.54 14.52 -17.45
C ILE A 61 8.72 15.46 -18.35
N GLY A 62 7.96 16.38 -17.76
CA GLY A 62 7.22 17.43 -18.48
C GLY A 62 8.14 18.41 -19.21
N MET A 63 9.27 18.78 -18.61
CA MET A 63 10.31 19.59 -19.25
C MET A 63 11.01 18.84 -20.39
N LEU A 64 11.32 17.56 -20.20
CA LEU A 64 11.86 16.70 -21.27
C LEU A 64 10.86 16.47 -22.40
N ALA A 65 9.55 16.65 -22.15
CA ALA A 65 8.54 16.60 -23.18
C ALA A 65 8.59 17.80 -24.13
N VAL A 66 9.17 18.93 -23.69
CA VAL A 66 9.30 20.15 -24.48
C VAL A 66 10.45 20.04 -25.47
N THR A 67 10.17 20.26 -26.75
CA THR A 67 11.19 20.30 -27.79
C THR A 67 11.54 21.73 -28.16
N LEU A 68 12.78 22.15 -27.92
CA LEU A 68 13.32 23.45 -28.29
C LEU A 68 14.36 23.29 -29.42
N PRO A 69 14.56 24.31 -30.28
CA PRO A 69 15.53 24.28 -31.38
C PRO A 69 16.98 24.49 -30.92
N PHE A 70 17.21 24.56 -29.60
CA PHE A 70 18.52 24.71 -28.99
C PHE A 70 18.63 23.83 -27.74
N PHE A 71 19.86 23.52 -27.34
CA PHE A 71 20.14 22.70 -26.17
C PHE A 71 19.96 23.50 -24.88
N VAL A 72 19.40 22.83 -23.87
CA VAL A 72 19.18 23.36 -22.53
C VAL A 72 19.89 22.44 -21.54
N THR A 73 20.60 23.01 -20.58
CA THR A 73 21.21 22.27 -19.47
C THR A 73 20.49 22.62 -18.17
N TYR A 74 20.83 21.95 -17.08
CA TYR A 74 20.25 22.25 -15.78
C TYR A 74 21.30 22.41 -14.68
N ASP A 75 21.13 23.40 -13.83
CA ASP A 75 21.90 23.55 -12.61
C ASP A 75 21.57 22.37 -11.66
N PRO A 76 22.57 21.54 -11.28
CA PRO A 76 22.33 20.39 -10.42
C PRO A 76 21.85 20.76 -9.02
N LEU A 77 22.32 21.87 -8.45
CA LEU A 77 21.97 22.29 -7.11
C LEU A 77 20.52 22.76 -7.05
N LEU A 78 20.08 23.58 -8.00
CA LEU A 78 18.68 24.02 -8.09
C LEU A 78 17.76 22.84 -8.43
N THR A 79 18.19 21.94 -9.32
CA THR A 79 17.45 20.72 -9.64
C THR A 79 17.20 19.85 -8.40
N LEU A 80 18.24 19.57 -7.61
CA LEU A 80 18.11 18.79 -6.37
C LEU A 80 17.37 19.55 -5.26
N SER A 81 17.61 20.84 -5.13
CA SER A 81 16.95 21.70 -4.15
C SER A 81 15.44 21.78 -4.41
N SER A 82 15.01 21.81 -5.68
CA SER A 82 13.60 21.79 -6.03
C SER A 82 12.90 20.51 -5.52
N ALA A 83 13.53 19.34 -5.67
CA ALA A 83 13.02 18.09 -5.12
C ALA A 83 12.90 18.16 -3.58
N LEU A 84 13.94 18.67 -2.91
CA LEU A 84 13.95 18.82 -1.46
C LEU A 84 12.84 19.77 -0.97
N ILE A 85 12.63 20.91 -1.65
CA ILE A 85 11.55 21.86 -1.37
C ILE A 85 10.18 21.17 -1.46
N ALA A 86 9.94 20.38 -2.52
CA ALA A 86 8.70 19.63 -2.65
C ALA A 86 8.49 18.67 -1.47
N ILE A 87 9.51 17.89 -1.12
CA ILE A 87 9.46 16.90 -0.03
C ILE A 87 9.15 17.59 1.30
N LEU A 88 9.87 18.67 1.62
CA LEU A 88 9.74 19.34 2.92
C LEU A 88 8.40 20.07 3.05
N ILE A 89 7.98 20.85 2.05
CA ILE A 89 6.76 21.64 2.15
C ILE A 89 5.51 20.72 2.12
N THR A 90 5.46 19.75 1.20
CA THR A 90 4.34 18.80 1.17
C THR A 90 4.35 17.89 2.40
N GLY A 91 5.53 17.51 2.90
CA GLY A 91 5.69 16.78 4.16
C GLY A 91 5.14 17.54 5.37
N CYS A 92 5.38 18.85 5.45
CA CYS A 92 4.76 19.71 6.47
C CYS A 92 3.23 19.71 6.36
N GLY A 93 2.68 19.79 5.15
CA GLY A 93 1.23 19.64 4.92
C GLY A 93 0.70 18.30 5.44
N LEU A 94 1.36 17.19 5.10
CA LEU A 94 0.99 15.86 5.55
C LEU A 94 1.10 15.70 7.08
N LEU A 95 2.15 16.24 7.71
CA LEU A 95 2.30 16.26 9.17
C LEU A 95 1.15 17.02 9.83
N LEU A 96 0.84 18.22 9.35
CA LEU A 96 -0.25 19.04 9.86
C LEU A 96 -1.57 18.28 9.77
N LEU A 97 -1.83 17.58 8.65
CA LEU A 97 -3.06 16.81 8.46
C LEU A 97 -3.17 15.59 9.39
N HIS A 98 -2.05 14.96 9.77
CA HIS A 98 -2.05 13.70 10.54
C HIS A 98 -1.77 13.82 12.04
N PHE A 99 -1.37 15.01 12.53
CA PHE A 99 -1.08 15.27 13.95
C PHE A 99 -2.16 16.12 14.64
N GLY A 100 -3.44 15.87 14.36
CA GLY A 100 -4.56 16.43 15.14
C GLY A 100 -5.92 16.22 14.49
N GLU A 101 -6.91 16.99 14.94
CA GLU A 101 -8.30 16.84 14.51
C GLU A 101 -8.54 17.32 13.09
N ARG A 102 -9.27 16.51 12.31
CA ARG A 102 -9.53 16.74 10.89
C ARG A 102 -10.67 17.75 10.74
N THR A 103 -10.35 19.03 10.93
CA THR A 103 -11.27 20.14 10.67
C THR A 103 -11.14 20.62 9.22
N ASN A 104 -12.16 21.30 8.69
CA ASN A 104 -12.10 21.91 7.35
C ASN A 104 -10.93 22.88 7.22
N LEU A 105 -10.62 23.64 8.28
CA LEU A 105 -9.46 24.54 8.31
C LEU A 105 -8.13 23.78 8.20
N ARG A 106 -8.00 22.61 8.84
CA ARG A 106 -6.81 21.77 8.74
C ARG A 106 -6.63 21.17 7.34
N ILE A 107 -7.73 20.77 6.70
CA ILE A 107 -7.71 20.30 5.30
C ILE A 107 -7.29 21.44 4.37
N LEU A 108 -7.88 22.63 4.54
CA LEU A 108 -7.54 23.82 3.76
C LEU A 108 -6.06 24.19 3.92
N THR A 109 -5.56 24.29 5.15
CA THR A 109 -4.15 24.62 5.41
C THR A 109 -3.18 23.56 4.89
N SER A 110 -3.48 22.26 5.06
CA SER A 110 -2.67 21.17 4.49
C SER A 110 -2.70 21.19 2.95
N GLY A 111 -3.86 21.44 2.35
CA GLY A 111 -4.05 21.53 0.91
C GLY A 111 -3.28 22.71 0.32
N SER A 112 -3.38 23.88 0.95
CA SER A 112 -2.61 25.07 0.60
C SER A 112 -1.10 24.85 0.71
N LEU A 113 -0.61 24.26 1.82
CA LEU A 113 0.80 23.90 1.95
C LEU A 113 1.25 22.96 0.83
N THR A 114 0.45 21.94 0.51
CA THR A 114 0.76 21.01 -0.57
C THR A 114 0.83 21.74 -1.92
N GLY A 115 -0.16 22.59 -2.23
CA GLY A 115 -0.19 23.40 -3.45
C GLY A 115 1.00 24.36 -3.55
N ILE A 116 1.35 25.03 -2.45
CA ILE A 116 2.55 25.88 -2.38
C ILE A 116 3.80 25.04 -2.65
N GLY A 117 3.93 23.85 -2.05
CA GLY A 117 5.07 22.95 -2.32
C GLY A 117 5.20 22.55 -3.78
N ILE A 118 4.07 22.25 -4.46
CA ILE A 118 4.05 21.92 -5.89
C ILE A 118 4.50 23.14 -6.72
N ALA A 119 3.94 24.33 -6.45
CA ALA A 119 4.31 25.56 -7.16
C ALA A 119 5.76 25.99 -6.91
N SER A 120 6.22 25.97 -5.66
CA SER A 120 7.60 26.29 -5.29
C SER A 120 8.58 25.35 -5.95
N MET A 121 8.31 24.05 -5.99
CA MET A 121 9.15 23.12 -6.74
C MET A 121 9.19 23.48 -8.22
N HIS A 122 8.02 23.70 -8.85
CA HIS A 122 7.96 24.02 -10.27
C HIS A 122 8.81 25.24 -10.62
N TYR A 123 8.64 26.36 -9.92
CA TYR A 123 9.40 27.58 -10.24
C TYR A 123 10.89 27.47 -9.87
N THR A 124 11.24 26.70 -8.84
CA THR A 124 12.65 26.40 -8.55
C THR A 124 13.27 25.49 -9.62
N GLY A 125 12.50 24.52 -10.14
CA GLY A 125 12.92 23.64 -11.25
C GLY A 125 13.07 24.42 -12.56
N MET A 126 12.16 25.36 -12.84
CA MET A 126 12.30 26.28 -13.97
C MET A 126 13.53 27.19 -13.82
N ALA A 127 13.83 27.66 -12.61
CA ALA A 127 15.04 28.42 -12.33
C ALA A 127 16.33 27.60 -12.46
N ALA A 128 16.23 26.26 -12.43
CA ALA A 128 17.37 25.37 -12.68
C ALA A 128 17.76 25.32 -14.15
N ILE A 129 16.93 25.80 -15.08
CA ILE A 129 17.29 25.88 -16.49
C ILE A 129 18.51 26.78 -16.64
N SER A 130 19.62 26.15 -17.01
CA SER A 130 20.89 26.79 -17.35
C SER A 130 21.12 26.66 -18.86
N ALA A 131 22.14 27.34 -19.36
CA ALA A 131 22.53 27.48 -20.76
C ALA A 131 21.55 28.21 -21.65
N ASN A 132 22.01 29.34 -22.22
CA ASN A 132 21.52 29.98 -23.46
C ASN A 132 19.99 30.05 -23.66
N CYS A 133 19.21 29.99 -22.58
CA CYS A 133 17.76 29.92 -22.59
C CYS A 133 17.21 30.94 -21.62
N ILE A 134 16.65 32.02 -22.16
CA ILE A 134 15.95 33.05 -21.41
C ILE A 134 14.52 32.56 -21.20
N VAL A 135 14.17 32.34 -19.93
CA VAL A 135 12.83 31.95 -19.50
C VAL A 135 12.11 33.20 -18.99
N THR A 136 10.95 33.51 -19.56
CA THR A 136 10.12 34.63 -19.13
C THR A 136 8.75 34.15 -18.69
N TYR A 137 8.21 34.76 -17.64
CA TYR A 137 6.94 34.37 -17.05
C TYR A 137 5.92 35.50 -17.16
N SER A 138 4.69 35.16 -17.52
CA SER A 138 3.56 36.08 -17.42
C SER A 138 2.96 36.03 -16.01
N ALA A 139 2.59 37.20 -15.47
CA ALA A 139 1.94 37.27 -14.15
C ALA A 139 0.64 36.45 -14.09
N ARG A 140 -0.13 36.42 -15.20
CA ARG A 140 -1.34 35.58 -15.32
C ARG A 140 -1.03 34.09 -15.23
N GLY A 141 0.05 33.62 -15.85
CA GLY A 141 0.51 32.23 -15.76
C GLY A 141 0.90 31.84 -14.34
N ILE A 142 1.66 32.70 -13.66
CA ILE A 142 2.06 32.48 -12.27
C ILE A 142 0.84 32.41 -11.35
N ILE A 143 -0.04 33.41 -11.40
CA ILE A 143 -1.21 33.47 -10.52
C ILE A 143 -2.15 32.28 -10.77
N SER A 144 -2.47 31.98 -12.04
CA SER A 144 -3.38 30.89 -12.37
C SER A 144 -2.84 29.52 -11.97
N SER A 145 -1.56 29.24 -12.24
CA SER A 145 -0.91 27.99 -11.83
C SER A 145 -0.89 27.80 -10.31
N VAL A 146 -0.54 28.85 -9.55
CA VAL A 146 -0.56 28.80 -8.07
C VAL A 146 -1.97 28.57 -7.53
N VAL A 147 -2.97 29.26 -8.08
CA VAL A 147 -4.38 29.07 -7.69
C VAL A 147 -4.84 27.64 -8.01
N ILE A 148 -4.52 27.11 -9.19
CA ILE A 148 -4.83 25.73 -9.58
C ILE A 148 -4.20 24.74 -8.58
N ALA A 149 -2.91 24.90 -8.26
CA ALA A 149 -2.22 24.02 -7.33
C ALA A 149 -2.88 24.01 -5.94
N ILE A 150 -3.19 25.19 -5.38
CA ILE A 150 -3.82 25.29 -4.05
C ILE A 150 -5.23 24.70 -4.05
N ALA A 151 -6.06 25.10 -5.02
CA ALA A 151 -7.45 24.68 -5.09
C ALA A 151 -7.56 23.17 -5.34
N ALA A 152 -6.85 22.64 -6.33
CA ALA A 152 -6.92 21.23 -6.71
C ALA A 152 -6.24 20.32 -5.68
N SER A 153 -5.17 20.76 -5.00
CA SER A 153 -4.57 19.99 -3.89
C SER A 153 -5.47 19.96 -2.66
N THR A 154 -6.14 21.07 -2.34
CA THR A 154 -7.14 21.11 -1.26
C THR A 154 -8.31 20.18 -1.55
N LEU A 155 -8.82 20.22 -2.79
CA LEU A 155 -9.88 19.33 -3.24
C LEU A 155 -9.42 17.86 -3.14
N ALA A 156 -8.23 17.52 -3.61
CA ALA A 156 -7.69 16.17 -3.51
C ALA A 156 -7.60 15.67 -2.06
N MET A 157 -7.12 16.51 -1.14
CA MET A 157 -7.07 16.21 0.29
C MET A 157 -8.47 16.07 0.91
N TRP A 158 -9.46 16.81 0.42
CA TRP A 158 -10.84 16.63 0.88
C TRP A 158 -11.44 15.30 0.40
N LEU A 159 -11.30 14.96 -0.88
CA LEU A 159 -11.81 13.70 -1.45
C LEU A 159 -11.15 12.46 -0.86
N ALA A 160 -9.81 12.47 -0.71
CA ALA A 160 -9.07 11.31 -0.23
C ALA A 160 -9.37 10.98 1.24
N TYR A 161 -10.01 11.89 2.00
CA TYR A 161 -10.19 11.76 3.45
C TYR A 161 -11.66 11.73 3.91
N SER A 162 -12.64 11.91 3.01
CA SER A 162 -14.06 11.86 3.40
C SER A 162 -14.54 10.47 3.83
N THR A 163 -14.07 9.40 3.15
CA THR A 163 -14.33 7.99 3.51
C THR A 163 -13.24 7.10 2.89
N ARG A 164 -12.69 6.16 3.66
CA ARG A 164 -11.53 5.34 3.27
C ARG A 164 -11.97 4.05 2.56
N SER A 165 -11.81 4.01 1.24
CA SER A 165 -11.87 2.80 0.41
C SER A 165 -10.80 2.86 -0.67
N LEU A 166 -10.36 1.71 -1.20
CA LEU A 166 -9.34 1.66 -2.25
C LEU A 166 -9.73 2.50 -3.47
N LEU A 167 -11.01 2.43 -3.86
CA LEU A 167 -11.56 3.24 -4.96
C LEU A 167 -11.44 4.74 -4.69
N ARG A 168 -11.76 5.20 -3.47
CA ARG A 168 -11.66 6.64 -3.14
C ARG A 168 -10.21 7.09 -2.99
N THR A 169 -9.31 6.21 -2.55
CA THR A 169 -7.86 6.47 -2.59
C THR A 169 -7.38 6.60 -4.02
N ALA A 170 -7.83 5.73 -4.93
CA ALA A 170 -7.50 5.82 -6.35
C ALA A 170 -8.04 7.11 -6.99
N ILE A 171 -9.30 7.47 -6.73
CA ILE A 171 -9.89 8.74 -7.20
C ILE A 171 -9.10 9.94 -6.65
N GLY A 172 -8.81 9.94 -5.35
CA GLY A 172 -8.01 11.00 -4.72
C GLY A 172 -6.60 11.12 -5.32
N ALA A 173 -5.98 10.00 -5.67
CA ALA A 173 -4.68 9.96 -6.33
C ALA A 173 -4.73 10.51 -7.75
N VAL A 174 -5.76 10.17 -8.53
CA VAL A 174 -5.98 10.73 -9.86
C VAL A 174 -6.18 12.24 -9.77
N VAL A 175 -7.05 12.72 -8.88
CA VAL A 175 -7.28 14.15 -8.69
C VAL A 175 -6.00 14.88 -8.26
N LEU A 176 -5.21 14.30 -7.35
CA LEU A 176 -3.94 14.91 -6.93
C LEU A 176 -2.89 14.88 -8.05
N GLY A 177 -2.75 13.78 -8.80
CA GLY A 177 -1.83 13.70 -9.93
C GLY A 177 -2.19 14.68 -11.05
N LEU A 178 -3.49 14.83 -11.33
CA LEU A 178 -4.01 15.83 -12.25
C LEU A 178 -3.81 17.26 -11.72
N SER A 179 -3.93 17.51 -10.42
CA SER A 179 -3.61 18.81 -9.80
C SER A 179 -2.15 19.21 -10.08
N ILE A 180 -1.22 18.29 -9.81
CA ILE A 180 0.22 18.52 -10.03
C ILE A 180 0.48 18.82 -11.51
N SER A 181 -0.08 18.00 -12.41
CA SER A 181 0.11 18.13 -13.87
C SER A 181 -0.54 19.39 -14.43
N ALA A 182 -1.78 19.68 -14.03
CA ALA A 182 -2.52 20.85 -14.47
C ALA A 182 -1.81 22.14 -14.06
N MET A 183 -1.25 22.21 -12.84
CA MET A 183 -0.46 23.37 -12.44
C MET A 183 0.77 23.53 -13.34
N HIS A 184 1.55 22.47 -13.57
CA HIS A 184 2.75 22.54 -14.41
C HIS A 184 2.41 23.02 -15.83
N TYR A 185 1.44 22.39 -16.50
CA TYR A 185 1.11 22.78 -17.87
C TYR A 185 0.44 24.17 -17.94
N ALA A 186 -0.33 24.58 -16.93
CA ALA A 186 -0.83 25.95 -16.84
C ALA A 186 0.30 26.98 -16.68
N ALA A 187 1.31 26.68 -15.86
CA ALA A 187 2.49 27.52 -15.72
C ALA A 187 3.29 27.59 -17.03
N MET A 188 3.44 26.46 -17.73
CA MET A 188 4.11 26.39 -19.03
C MET A 188 3.40 27.20 -20.11
N LEU A 189 2.07 27.21 -20.16
CA LEU A 189 1.29 28.07 -21.07
C LEU A 189 1.55 29.57 -20.83
N GLY A 190 1.88 29.94 -19.58
CA GLY A 190 2.24 31.29 -19.21
C GLY A 190 3.74 31.60 -19.28
N THR A 191 4.56 30.67 -19.78
CA THR A 191 6.02 30.75 -19.87
C THR A 191 6.46 30.83 -21.32
N SER A 192 7.52 31.58 -21.60
CA SER A 192 8.10 31.66 -22.93
C SER A 192 9.62 31.52 -22.90
N PHE A 193 10.12 30.82 -23.91
CA PHE A 193 11.54 30.48 -24.07
C PHE A 193 12.13 31.26 -25.25
N ALA A 194 13.33 31.79 -25.05
CA ALA A 194 14.12 32.44 -26.09
C ALA A 194 15.59 32.04 -25.96
N GLN A 195 16.29 31.91 -27.08
CA GLN A 195 17.72 31.66 -27.06
C GLN A 195 18.46 32.94 -26.64
N ALA A 196 19.47 32.83 -25.77
CA ALA A 196 20.35 33.95 -25.47
C ALA A 196 21.18 34.32 -26.71
N ALA A 197 21.33 35.63 -26.97
CA ALA A 197 22.07 36.13 -28.13
C ALA A 197 23.60 35.99 -27.99
N GLU A 198 24.10 36.00 -26.75
CA GLU A 198 25.52 35.81 -26.44
C GLU A 198 25.73 34.51 -25.67
N PHE A 199 26.73 33.74 -26.09
CA PHE A 199 27.10 32.49 -25.45
C PHE A 199 27.84 32.79 -24.16
N VAL A 200 27.14 32.73 -23.02
CA VAL A 200 27.79 32.85 -21.71
C VAL A 200 28.38 31.49 -21.35
N ALA A 201 29.67 31.45 -21.02
CA ALA A 201 30.31 30.23 -20.56
C ALA A 201 29.62 29.71 -19.29
N GLU A 202 29.13 28.47 -19.35
CA GLU A 202 28.43 27.81 -18.26
C GLU A 202 29.35 27.59 -17.04
N PRO A 203 28.90 27.91 -15.82
CA PRO A 203 29.55 27.43 -14.61
C PRO A 203 29.47 25.90 -14.55
N ILE A 204 30.61 25.22 -14.45
CA ILE A 204 30.67 23.78 -14.19
C ILE A 204 30.41 23.60 -12.68
N PRO A 205 29.51 22.69 -12.25
CA PRO A 205 28.87 21.61 -13.02
C PRO A 205 27.46 21.93 -13.57
N ALA A 206 27.17 21.42 -14.78
CA ALA A 206 25.84 21.43 -15.40
C ALA A 206 25.34 19.99 -15.65
N LEU A 207 24.03 19.76 -15.50
CA LEU A 207 23.37 18.50 -15.85
C LEU A 207 22.93 18.52 -17.31
N ASP A 208 23.45 17.55 -18.07
CA ASP A 208 22.94 17.23 -19.40
C ASP A 208 21.50 16.68 -19.31
N PRO A 209 20.58 17.06 -20.23
CA PRO A 209 19.27 16.43 -20.39
C PRO A 209 19.28 14.90 -20.29
N GLN A 210 20.32 14.22 -20.78
CA GLN A 210 20.42 12.76 -20.71
C GLN A 210 20.62 12.27 -19.27
N VAL A 211 21.48 12.92 -18.49
CA VAL A 211 21.71 12.59 -17.07
C VAL A 211 20.46 12.88 -16.24
N LEU A 212 19.79 13.99 -16.54
CA LEU A 212 18.51 14.31 -15.95
C LEU A 212 17.45 13.25 -16.29
N ALA A 213 17.36 12.84 -17.56
CA ALA A 213 16.45 11.78 -18.02
C ALA A 213 16.69 10.44 -17.30
N MET A 214 17.95 10.04 -17.12
CA MET A 214 18.30 8.85 -16.33
C MET A 214 17.86 8.99 -14.88
N SER A 215 18.09 10.14 -14.27
CA SER A 215 17.73 10.43 -12.87
C SER A 215 16.23 10.38 -12.62
N VAL A 216 15.43 11.02 -13.49
CA VAL A 216 13.96 10.98 -13.40
C VAL A 216 13.40 9.61 -13.75
N SER A 217 14.04 8.87 -14.67
CA SER A 217 13.64 7.50 -14.99
C SER A 217 13.84 6.55 -13.81
N LEU A 218 14.97 6.67 -13.10
CA LEU A 218 15.23 5.91 -11.88
C LEU A 218 14.20 6.26 -10.79
N SER A 219 13.93 7.54 -10.58
CA SER A 219 12.91 7.99 -9.63
C SER A 219 11.52 7.46 -9.98
N ALA A 220 11.11 7.57 -11.24
CA ALA A 220 9.84 7.03 -11.73
C ALA A 220 9.75 5.51 -11.58
N PHE A 221 10.85 4.79 -11.83
CA PHE A 221 10.92 3.35 -11.61
C PHE A 221 10.71 2.97 -10.13
N VAL A 222 11.36 3.68 -9.21
CA VAL A 222 11.16 3.47 -7.76
C VAL A 222 9.71 3.77 -7.36
N ILE A 223 9.13 4.87 -7.85
CA ILE A 223 7.72 5.22 -7.61
C ILE A 223 6.80 4.14 -8.17
N CYS A 224 7.10 3.58 -9.35
CA CYS A 224 6.34 2.50 -9.94
C CYS A 224 6.40 1.22 -9.11
N GLY A 225 7.58 0.80 -8.68
CA GLY A 225 7.74 -0.34 -7.78
C GLY A 225 6.95 -0.16 -6.49
N LEU A 226 7.05 1.01 -5.84
CA LEU A 226 6.28 1.33 -4.63
C LEU A 226 4.77 1.34 -4.87
N PHE A 227 4.33 1.92 -5.99
CA PHE A 227 2.93 1.92 -6.39
C PHE A 227 2.41 0.48 -6.51
N LEU A 228 3.10 -0.39 -7.26
CA LEU A 228 2.69 -1.78 -7.45
C LEU A 228 2.66 -2.55 -6.13
N LEU A 229 3.66 -2.36 -5.27
CA LEU A 229 3.71 -3.00 -3.95
C LEU A 229 2.56 -2.57 -3.02
N LEU A 230 2.07 -1.33 -3.14
CA LEU A 230 1.01 -0.78 -2.29
C LEU A 230 -0.39 -0.84 -2.92
N ALA A 231 -0.47 -1.05 -4.23
CA ALA A 231 -1.69 -1.18 -5.00
C ALA A 231 -2.39 -2.51 -4.77
N VAL A 232 -1.64 -3.58 -4.48
CA VAL A 232 -2.21 -4.87 -4.10
C VAL A 232 -2.83 -4.73 -2.69
N PRO A 233 -4.16 -4.81 -2.55
CA PRO A 233 -4.75 -4.95 -1.23
C PRO A 233 -4.30 -6.32 -0.71
N MET A 234 -3.42 -6.34 0.28
CA MET A 234 -3.32 -7.47 1.17
C MET A 234 -4.72 -7.65 1.73
N GLU A 235 -5.47 -8.66 1.26
CA GLU A 235 -6.72 -9.04 1.91
C GLU A 235 -6.42 -9.14 3.40
N GLU A 236 -7.08 -8.29 4.18
CA GLU A 236 -7.11 -8.43 5.62
C GLU A 236 -7.74 -9.79 5.91
N ALA A 237 -6.89 -10.80 6.05
CA ALA A 237 -7.16 -11.97 6.87
C ALA A 237 -7.51 -11.46 8.29
N GLY A 238 -8.76 -11.05 8.51
CA GLY A 238 -9.12 -10.37 9.74
C GLY A 238 -10.48 -9.67 9.83
N LYS A 239 -11.42 -9.84 8.90
CA LYS A 239 -12.81 -9.36 9.07
C LYS A 239 -13.81 -10.51 9.26
N THR A 240 -13.66 -11.19 10.39
CA THR A 240 -14.77 -11.88 11.11
C THR A 240 -14.41 -11.87 12.60
N ALA A 241 -14.52 -10.71 13.24
CA ALA A 241 -14.41 -10.60 14.70
C ALA A 241 -15.04 -9.30 15.23
N THR A 242 -16.27 -8.99 14.85
CA THR A 242 -17.19 -8.15 15.66
C THR A 242 -18.63 -8.38 15.17
N ALA A 243 -19.17 -9.54 15.48
CA ALA A 243 -20.61 -9.77 15.59
C ALA A 243 -20.75 -11.04 16.45
N GLU A 244 -20.91 -10.85 17.76
CA GLU A 244 -21.60 -11.73 18.72
C GLU A 244 -21.19 -11.28 20.13
N GLY A 245 -22.14 -10.68 20.84
CA GLY A 245 -22.11 -10.55 22.30
C GLY A 245 -22.88 -11.69 22.95
N PRO A 246 -22.72 -11.89 24.27
CA PRO A 246 -23.75 -12.47 25.15
C PRO A 246 -24.06 -11.46 26.28
N ASP A 247 -25.14 -11.45 27.07
CA ASP A 247 -26.17 -12.42 27.41
C ASP A 247 -27.32 -11.64 28.13
N ASN A 248 -28.43 -12.35 28.36
CA ASN A 248 -29.79 -11.98 28.80
C ASN A 248 -30.03 -11.06 30.04
N ALA A 249 -31.15 -10.31 30.00
CA ALA A 249 -32.09 -10.10 31.11
C ALA A 249 -33.49 -9.62 30.60
N GLU A 250 -34.54 -10.40 30.86
CA GLU A 250 -35.98 -10.08 30.70
C GLU A 250 -36.52 -9.18 31.86
N PRO A 251 -37.82 -8.77 31.89
CA PRO A 251 -38.82 -8.45 30.85
C PRO A 251 -39.45 -7.04 31.07
N VAL A 252 -40.34 -6.56 30.18
CA VAL A 252 -41.61 -5.83 30.50
C VAL A 252 -42.27 -5.30 29.20
N GLN A 253 -43.60 -5.40 29.18
CA GLN A 253 -44.63 -5.05 28.20
C GLN A 253 -44.52 -3.57 27.71
N THR A 254 -45.05 -3.07 26.59
CA THR A 254 -46.41 -3.19 26.03
C THR A 254 -46.45 -2.49 24.66
N GLU A 255 -47.32 -2.95 23.76
CA GLU A 255 -48.14 -2.14 22.82
C GLU A 255 -47.52 -1.32 21.66
N THR A 256 -47.79 -1.75 20.41
CA THR A 256 -48.74 -1.09 19.46
C THR A 256 -48.34 -1.18 17.98
N GLU A 257 -49.27 -1.77 17.21
CA GLU A 257 -49.63 -1.63 15.78
C GLU A 257 -48.62 -1.63 14.60
N LYS A 258 -48.98 -2.49 13.63
CA LYS A 258 -49.10 -2.31 12.16
C LYS A 258 -48.07 -1.39 11.49
N ARG A 259 -47.37 -1.80 10.42
CA ARG A 259 -47.93 -2.15 9.09
C ARG A 259 -46.76 -2.61 8.18
N GLN A 260 -47.06 -3.45 7.18
CA GLN A 260 -46.14 -3.96 6.14
C GLN A 260 -45.34 -2.87 5.40
N PRO A 261 -44.26 -3.25 4.69
CA PRO A 261 -44.43 -3.34 3.23
C PRO A 261 -43.84 -4.59 2.59
N ALA A 262 -44.42 -4.89 1.43
CA ALA A 262 -44.01 -5.91 0.50
C ALA A 262 -42.76 -5.52 -0.32
N ARG A 263 -42.15 -6.58 -0.87
CA ARG A 263 -41.47 -6.65 -2.18
C ARG A 263 -39.98 -6.27 -2.24
N ALA A 264 -39.15 -7.32 -2.26
CA ALA A 264 -38.09 -7.45 -3.25
C ALA A 264 -38.10 -8.89 -3.78
N GLN A 265 -38.61 -9.05 -5.00
CA GLN A 265 -38.49 -10.27 -5.79
C GLN A 265 -37.04 -10.43 -6.21
N SER A 266 -36.45 -11.60 -5.98
CA SER A 266 -35.50 -12.20 -6.92
C SER A 266 -35.63 -13.72 -6.86
N VAL A 267 -35.94 -14.30 -8.01
CA VAL A 267 -36.07 -15.73 -8.34
C VAL A 267 -35.12 -15.92 -9.53
N PRO A 268 -34.50 -17.08 -9.77
CA PRO A 268 -33.70 -17.91 -8.87
C PRO A 268 -32.41 -18.38 -9.59
N LEU A 269 -31.52 -19.10 -8.90
CA LEU A 269 -30.80 -20.22 -9.52
C LEU A 269 -30.56 -21.29 -8.46
N SER A 270 -31.54 -22.19 -8.41
CA SER A 270 -31.44 -23.63 -8.16
C SER A 270 -30.02 -24.15 -8.45
N ARG A 271 -29.38 -25.02 -7.65
CA ARG A 271 -29.92 -26.28 -7.14
C ARG A 271 -28.92 -26.90 -6.14
N ALA A 272 -29.46 -27.29 -4.99
CA ALA A 272 -29.05 -28.39 -4.10
C ALA A 272 -27.61 -28.97 -4.19
N GLY A 273 -26.86 -28.79 -3.10
CA GLY A 273 -25.86 -29.73 -2.61
C GLY A 273 -25.85 -29.65 -1.09
N GLN A 274 -26.26 -30.73 -0.42
CA GLN A 274 -26.47 -30.84 1.03
C GLN A 274 -25.32 -30.24 1.86
N MET A 275 -25.66 -29.37 2.83
CA MET A 275 -24.77 -29.07 3.95
C MET A 275 -24.68 -30.33 4.84
N ILE A 276 -23.61 -31.10 4.64
CA ILE A 276 -23.21 -32.15 5.58
C ILE A 276 -22.74 -31.44 6.85
N SER A 277 -23.44 -31.64 7.98
CA SER A 277 -22.95 -31.19 9.29
C SER A 277 -21.53 -31.72 9.51
N PRO A 278 -20.55 -30.88 9.92
CA PRO A 278 -19.18 -31.35 10.09
C PRO A 278 -19.15 -32.44 11.16
N ALA A 279 -18.63 -33.62 10.81
CA ALA A 279 -18.42 -34.69 11.77
C ALA A 279 -17.52 -34.17 12.92
N LYS A 280 -17.84 -34.52 14.18
CA LYS A 280 -17.20 -34.03 15.41
C LYS A 280 -15.65 -34.10 15.45
N ASN A 281 -15.01 -34.86 14.55
CA ASN A 281 -13.56 -35.07 14.47
C ASN A 281 -12.95 -34.67 13.12
N SER A 282 -13.45 -33.61 12.49
CA SER A 282 -12.98 -33.20 11.16
C SER A 282 -12.36 -31.80 11.12
N ILE A 283 -11.27 -31.66 10.37
CA ILE A 283 -10.60 -30.37 10.10
C ILE A 283 -10.90 -29.98 8.65
N PRO A 284 -11.33 -28.73 8.39
CA PRO A 284 -11.54 -28.25 7.03
C PRO A 284 -10.20 -28.12 6.29
N TYR A 285 -10.21 -28.44 5.01
CA TYR A 285 -9.11 -28.19 4.08
C TYR A 285 -9.65 -27.71 2.73
N GLU A 286 -8.84 -26.95 2.00
CA GLU A 286 -9.17 -26.44 0.68
C GLU A 286 -8.45 -27.25 -0.41
N LYS A 287 -9.21 -27.75 -1.38
CA LYS A 287 -8.70 -28.41 -2.60
C LYS A 287 -9.60 -27.98 -3.76
N GLU A 288 -9.00 -27.45 -4.83
CA GLU A 288 -9.70 -26.99 -6.04
C GLU A 288 -10.81 -25.96 -5.75
N GLY A 289 -10.56 -25.00 -4.85
CA GLY A 289 -11.51 -23.94 -4.49
C GLY A 289 -12.73 -24.41 -3.70
N THR A 290 -12.75 -25.67 -3.24
CA THR A 290 -13.83 -26.22 -2.40
C THR A 290 -13.29 -26.55 -1.00
N VAL A 291 -14.01 -26.11 0.03
CA VAL A 291 -13.73 -26.51 1.42
C VAL A 291 -14.31 -27.89 1.67
N ARG A 292 -13.45 -28.86 1.97
CA ARG A 292 -13.79 -30.23 2.35
C ARG A 292 -13.38 -30.50 3.79
N PHE A 293 -13.92 -31.54 4.40
CA PHE A 293 -13.63 -31.92 5.79
C PHE A 293 -12.86 -33.23 5.83
N MET A 294 -11.72 -33.27 6.53
CA MET A 294 -10.88 -34.45 6.71
C MET A 294 -10.93 -34.95 8.15
N ASN A 295 -11.06 -36.25 8.36
CA ASN A 295 -10.93 -36.82 9.70
C ASN A 295 -9.49 -36.62 10.22
N THR A 296 -9.37 -36.13 11.46
CA THR A 296 -8.12 -36.01 12.20
C THR A 296 -7.22 -37.25 12.24
N ASP A 297 -7.78 -38.46 12.13
CA ASP A 297 -6.99 -39.69 12.18
C ASP A 297 -6.05 -39.83 10.96
N ARG A 298 -6.35 -39.17 9.83
CA ARG A 298 -5.51 -39.16 8.61
C ARG A 298 -4.47 -38.04 8.58
N ILE A 299 -4.42 -37.22 9.64
CA ILE A 299 -3.57 -36.04 9.70
C ILE A 299 -2.31 -36.39 10.49
N LEU A 300 -1.16 -36.28 9.84
CA LEU A 300 0.16 -36.49 10.45
C LEU A 300 0.55 -35.27 11.29
N ALA A 301 0.52 -34.09 10.66
CA ALA A 301 0.92 -32.84 11.28
C ALA A 301 0.18 -31.64 10.66
N ILE A 302 0.12 -30.56 11.40
CA ILE A 302 -0.40 -29.27 10.97
C ILE A 302 0.72 -28.25 11.17
N GLU A 303 1.09 -27.61 10.07
CA GLU A 303 2.23 -26.70 9.97
C GLU A 303 1.75 -25.27 9.69
N SER A 304 2.36 -24.30 10.37
CA SER A 304 2.19 -22.88 10.04
C SER A 304 3.36 -22.41 9.17
N ASP A 305 3.04 -22.00 7.95
CA ASP A 305 3.98 -21.57 6.92
C ASP A 305 3.71 -20.11 6.55
N GLY A 306 4.25 -19.22 7.38
CA GLY A 306 4.18 -17.76 7.22
C GLY A 306 2.76 -17.19 7.38
N HIS A 307 1.95 -17.29 6.32
CA HIS A 307 0.63 -16.67 6.21
C HIS A 307 -0.52 -17.69 6.17
N TYR A 308 -0.24 -18.98 6.02
CA TYR A 308 -1.26 -20.03 5.95
C TYR A 308 -0.91 -21.24 6.82
N THR A 309 -1.91 -22.05 7.11
CA THR A 309 -1.77 -23.33 7.79
C THR A 309 -1.88 -24.46 6.77
N LYS A 310 -0.98 -25.44 6.81
CA LYS A 310 -1.02 -26.64 5.98
C LYS A 310 -1.30 -27.87 6.83
N ILE A 311 -2.14 -28.77 6.33
CA ILE A 311 -2.36 -30.12 6.86
C ILE A 311 -1.45 -31.06 6.07
N ARG A 312 -0.58 -31.78 6.78
CA ARG A 312 0.26 -32.84 6.21
C ARG A 312 -0.45 -34.18 6.38
N THR A 313 -0.63 -34.87 5.26
CA THR A 313 -1.05 -36.27 5.16
C THR A 313 0.09 -37.10 4.58
N ASP A 314 -0.07 -38.41 4.44
CA ASP A 314 0.95 -39.28 3.84
C ASP A 314 1.23 -38.96 2.36
N GLU A 315 0.25 -38.41 1.64
CA GLU A 315 0.34 -38.17 0.19
C GLU A 315 0.49 -36.68 -0.16
N ASP A 316 -0.24 -35.80 0.53
CA ASP A 316 -0.40 -34.39 0.15
C ASP A 316 -0.21 -33.41 1.33
N ALA A 317 0.16 -32.17 1.00
CA ALA A 317 0.06 -31.00 1.88
C ALA A 317 -1.12 -30.12 1.45
N LEU A 318 -2.16 -30.04 2.27
CA LEU A 318 -3.43 -29.38 1.95
C LEU A 318 -3.58 -28.07 2.73
N PHE A 319 -4.16 -27.04 2.10
CA PHE A 319 -4.39 -25.76 2.79
C PHE A 319 -5.50 -25.87 3.82
N CYS A 320 -5.25 -25.38 5.03
CA CYS A 320 -6.21 -25.31 6.12
C CYS A 320 -6.63 -23.85 6.34
N PRO A 321 -7.93 -23.53 6.26
CA PRO A 321 -8.43 -22.19 6.56
C PRO A 321 -8.38 -21.86 8.06
N TRP A 322 -8.10 -22.84 8.93
CA TRP A 322 -7.94 -22.59 10.36
C TRP A 322 -6.49 -22.24 10.71
N SER A 323 -6.31 -21.26 11.59
CA SER A 323 -5.00 -20.97 12.18
C SER A 323 -4.58 -22.07 13.17
N LEU A 324 -3.27 -22.22 13.39
CA LEU A 324 -2.72 -23.18 14.37
C LEU A 324 -3.38 -23.00 15.76
N SER A 325 -3.56 -21.76 16.20
CA SER A 325 -4.22 -21.42 17.46
C SER A 325 -5.70 -21.80 17.51
N LYS A 326 -6.40 -21.77 16.35
CA LYS A 326 -7.80 -22.18 16.26
C LYS A 326 -7.93 -23.70 16.40
N VAL A 327 -7.01 -24.47 15.81
CA VAL A 327 -6.95 -25.93 16.02
C VAL A 327 -6.66 -26.25 17.49
N GLU A 328 -5.70 -25.57 18.11
CA GLU A 328 -5.32 -25.75 19.52
C GLU A 328 -6.45 -25.44 20.51
N LYS A 329 -7.36 -24.51 20.18
CA LYS A 329 -8.51 -24.15 21.02
C LYS A 329 -9.81 -24.86 20.64
N SER A 330 -9.82 -25.62 19.54
CA SER A 330 -11.00 -26.35 19.10
C SER A 330 -11.24 -27.59 19.96
N GLN A 331 -12.38 -28.25 19.77
CA GLN A 331 -12.69 -29.57 20.35
C GLN A 331 -11.62 -30.65 20.02
N LEU A 332 -10.72 -30.37 19.07
CA LEU A 332 -9.64 -31.25 18.62
C LEU A 332 -8.33 -31.06 19.39
N ALA A 333 -8.27 -30.15 20.38
CA ALA A 333 -7.08 -29.87 21.18
C ALA A 333 -6.44 -31.13 21.81
N GLY A 334 -7.26 -32.13 22.15
CA GLY A 334 -6.80 -33.40 22.70
C GLY A 334 -6.13 -34.35 21.68
N ARG A 335 -6.30 -34.12 20.37
CA ARG A 335 -5.79 -35.00 19.30
C ARG A 335 -4.46 -34.56 18.71
N PHE A 336 -4.06 -33.30 18.91
CA PHE A 336 -2.80 -32.78 18.39
C PHE A 336 -1.93 -32.24 19.52
N LEU A 337 -0.63 -32.51 19.44
CA LEU A 337 0.35 -32.03 20.39
C LEU A 337 1.24 -30.95 19.77
N LYS A 338 1.38 -29.82 20.46
CA LYS A 338 2.25 -28.73 20.03
C LYS A 338 3.71 -29.03 20.32
N THR A 339 4.43 -29.48 19.30
CA THR A 339 5.86 -29.78 19.40
C THR A 339 6.72 -28.52 19.28
N HIS A 340 6.30 -27.57 18.45
CA HIS A 340 6.99 -26.30 18.21
C HIS A 340 6.00 -25.17 17.89
N ARG A 341 6.45 -23.91 17.94
CA ARG A 341 5.58 -22.73 17.68
C ARG A 341 4.88 -22.76 16.32
N ARG A 342 5.40 -23.54 15.36
CA ARG A 342 4.87 -23.72 14.00
C ARG A 342 4.21 -25.08 13.75
N TYR A 343 4.25 -26.03 14.70
CA TYR A 343 3.83 -27.40 14.45
C TYR A 343 2.90 -27.94 15.53
N LEU A 344 1.80 -28.54 15.08
CA LEU A 344 0.92 -29.41 15.84
C LEU A 344 1.03 -30.81 15.22
N VAL A 345 1.43 -31.81 15.99
CA VAL A 345 1.66 -33.18 15.50
C VAL A 345 0.62 -34.11 16.10
N ASN A 346 0.09 -35.03 15.30
CA ASN A 346 -0.74 -36.09 15.82
C ASN A 346 0.15 -37.17 16.48
N PRO A 347 0.06 -37.37 17.81
CA PRO A 347 0.92 -38.32 18.52
C PRO A 347 0.74 -39.77 18.06
N ALA A 348 -0.42 -40.12 17.47
CA ALA A 348 -0.67 -41.46 16.95
C ALA A 348 0.23 -41.84 15.77
N HIS A 349 0.81 -40.85 15.09
CA HIS A 349 1.66 -41.03 13.91
C HIS A 349 3.14 -40.78 14.17
N ILE A 350 3.54 -40.64 15.44
CA ILE A 350 4.95 -40.42 15.80
C ILE A 350 5.66 -41.77 15.88
N ASN A 351 6.59 -41.99 14.96
CA ASN A 351 7.31 -43.26 14.81
C ASN A 351 8.71 -43.26 15.44
N GLY A 352 9.22 -42.09 15.83
CA GLY A 352 10.51 -42.00 16.50
C GLY A 352 10.87 -40.61 17.00
N LEU A 353 11.85 -40.58 17.91
CA LEU A 353 12.45 -39.36 18.43
C LEU A 353 13.97 -39.44 18.21
N LYS A 354 14.57 -38.36 17.69
CA LYS A 354 16.03 -38.26 17.56
C LYS A 354 16.52 -36.95 18.12
N LYS A 355 17.59 -37.02 18.90
CA LYS A 355 18.30 -35.85 19.41
C LYS A 355 19.53 -35.60 18.52
N VAL A 356 19.61 -34.41 17.94
CA VAL A 356 20.77 -33.95 17.15
C VAL A 356 21.34 -32.73 17.86
N GLY A 357 22.52 -32.87 18.45
CA GLY A 357 23.09 -31.85 19.33
C GLY A 357 22.17 -31.59 20.54
N ASP A 358 21.67 -30.37 20.67
CA ASP A 358 20.75 -29.97 21.74
C ASP A 358 19.29 -29.80 21.29
N GLN A 359 18.98 -30.20 20.05
CA GLN A 359 17.64 -30.14 19.48
C GLN A 359 17.02 -31.53 19.39
N LEU A 360 15.75 -31.64 19.78
CA LEU A 360 14.96 -32.86 19.68
C LEU A 360 14.07 -32.77 18.45
N PHE A 361 14.01 -33.85 17.67
CA PHE A 361 13.13 -33.99 16.51
C PHE A 361 12.21 -35.19 16.72
N CYS A 362 10.96 -35.08 16.27
CA CYS A 362 10.06 -36.21 16.14
C CYS A 362 9.85 -36.55 14.66
N TYR A 363 9.89 -37.84 14.35
CA TYR A 363 9.57 -38.37 13.02
C TYR A 363 8.12 -38.81 12.99
N VAL A 364 7.41 -38.36 11.98
CA VAL A 364 5.96 -38.57 11.83
C VAL A 364 5.68 -39.21 10.47
N GLY A 365 4.79 -40.21 10.46
CA GLY A 365 4.39 -40.95 9.24
C GLY A 365 5.10 -42.29 9.06
N GLU A 366 4.47 -43.23 8.35
CA GLU A 366 4.88 -44.64 8.24
C GLU A 366 6.30 -44.82 7.67
N ALA A 367 6.79 -43.90 6.84
CA ALA A 367 8.14 -43.92 6.25
C ALA A 367 9.14 -42.94 6.91
N ALA A 368 8.81 -42.33 8.06
CA ALA A 368 9.64 -41.32 8.74
C ALA A 368 10.03 -40.10 7.87
N GLU A 369 9.21 -39.75 6.88
CA GLU A 369 9.52 -38.69 5.91
C GLU A 369 9.44 -37.27 6.49
N LEU A 370 8.65 -37.07 7.56
CA LEU A 370 8.47 -35.74 8.15
C LEU A 370 9.25 -35.57 9.46
N GLU A 371 10.35 -34.82 9.40
CA GLU A 371 11.14 -34.42 10.55
C GLU A 371 10.59 -33.11 11.16
N VAL A 372 10.00 -33.19 12.35
CA VAL A 372 9.40 -32.04 13.02
C VAL A 372 10.24 -31.63 14.25
N PRO A 373 10.68 -30.36 14.35
CA PRO A 373 11.44 -29.89 15.50
C PRO A 373 10.56 -29.83 16.76
N VAL A 374 11.14 -30.17 17.90
CA VAL A 374 10.51 -30.10 19.22
C VAL A 374 11.22 -29.04 20.06
N SER A 375 10.48 -28.04 20.52
CA SER A 375 11.00 -27.00 21.41
C SER A 375 11.37 -27.56 22.79
N ARG A 376 12.43 -27.01 23.41
CA ARG A 376 12.91 -27.44 24.74
C ARG A 376 11.81 -27.43 25.80
N SER A 377 10.92 -26.42 25.78
CA SER A 377 9.81 -26.31 26.73
C SER A 377 8.70 -27.34 26.53
N ARG A 378 8.63 -28.00 25.36
CA ARG A 378 7.61 -29.01 25.01
C ARG A 378 8.16 -30.44 24.97
N ALA A 379 9.47 -30.62 25.08
CA ALA A 379 10.10 -31.93 25.05
C ALA A 379 9.64 -32.86 26.18
N LYS A 380 9.44 -32.33 27.40
CA LYS A 380 8.94 -33.11 28.55
C LYS A 380 7.48 -33.54 28.36
N ASP A 381 6.65 -32.66 27.81
CA ASP A 381 5.23 -32.93 27.52
C ASP A 381 5.07 -34.00 26.43
N LEU A 382 5.88 -33.91 25.36
CA LEU A 382 5.92 -34.92 24.30
C LEU A 382 6.32 -36.30 24.82
N ARG A 383 7.36 -36.38 25.66
CA ARG A 383 7.80 -37.63 26.29
C ARG A 383 6.73 -38.26 27.17
N ASN A 384 6.10 -37.46 28.03
CA ASN A 384 5.00 -37.90 28.88
C ASN A 384 3.81 -38.43 28.05
N ARG A 385 3.50 -37.80 26.91
CA ARG A 385 2.41 -38.21 26.02
C ARG A 385 2.70 -39.52 25.26
N LEU A 386 3.97 -39.77 24.95
CA LEU A 386 4.42 -40.98 24.26
C LEU A 386 4.79 -42.13 25.21
N GLY A 387 4.89 -41.86 26.52
CA GLY A 387 5.28 -42.85 27.52
C GLY A 387 6.76 -43.23 27.50
N VAL A 388 7.64 -42.33 27.02
CA VAL A 388 9.09 -42.55 26.82
C VAL A 388 9.94 -41.60 27.63
#